data_AF-A0A2E1RJL7-F1
#
_entry.id   AF-A0A2E1RJL7-F1
#
_cell.length_a   1.000
_cell.length_b   1.000
_cell.length_c   1.000
_cell.angle_alpha   90.00
_cell.angle_beta   90.00
_cell.angle_gamma   90.00
#
_symmetry.space_group_name_H-M   'P 1'
#
loop_
_entity.id
_entity.type
_entity.pdbx_description
1 polymer ?
#
loop_
_entity_poly.entity_id
_entity_poly.type
_entity_poly.pdbx_seq_one_letter_code
_entity_poly.pdbx_strand_id
1 'polypeptide(L)'
;MLKKLLISIWITGWSIIAAYEISTTLELINASSNKETWPPQGFVIVENRGGDKVMITEETDQKYNPKNSEICNPNFISVVNSSIEDNILHLSYTDEPNFFGVDEIKLKIIPSGDRFSPDKGFKIHNFKTIELTNNLNHEIPLNIYEVVNGKKYYIDFVLEGFGKNKDTLELCFSKLLLSINENNFKSYMENSPFYLGGVLEPAFEENPNILNIGEDEYIDNIIENNKKKLLNDILPPVDEAAIVLLNRSTRYSEMDDKNIWIYYPTYIPDIKNEIVVGLFGDVISYDFITLSNVLEVLKIVAPKLKITISDDKNDVTLPIHLSPCNKLLSEKFNNCEGYAAGIYNGFHDYIWVDSSITNKDWRSHVIIHELGHALGLNHNLCIDSVMSYSEFSDDTTYFNYLDLMQLRLLYHPDAGSYGGKGFENWSIDYFDLDEDLIKRYKNDPYLACNGVDKNGWIEFVEMQK
;
A
#
# COMPACT_ATOMS: atom_id res chain seq x y z
N MET A 1 -23.55 -112.82 -17.71
CA MET A 1 -23.61 -112.00 -16.48
C MET A 1 -22.39 -111.10 -16.27
N LEU A 2 -21.16 -111.52 -16.63
CA LEU A 2 -19.93 -110.79 -16.36
C LEU A 2 -19.85 -109.35 -16.95
N LYS A 3 -20.40 -109.10 -18.15
CA LYS A 3 -20.40 -107.76 -18.78
C LYS A 3 -21.24 -106.72 -18.03
N LYS A 4 -22.34 -107.12 -17.37
CA LYS A 4 -23.20 -106.17 -16.62
C LYS A 4 -22.55 -105.76 -15.30
N LEU A 5 -21.77 -106.66 -14.68
CA LEU A 5 -21.02 -106.36 -13.45
C LEU A 5 -19.89 -105.35 -13.71
N LEU A 6 -19.13 -105.54 -14.79
CA LEU A 6 -18.03 -104.63 -15.16
C LEU A 6 -18.51 -103.22 -15.48
N ILE A 7 -19.64 -103.07 -16.17
CA ILE A 7 -20.24 -101.75 -16.45
C ILE A 7 -20.72 -101.10 -15.15
N SER A 8 -21.33 -101.86 -14.23
CA SER A 8 -21.82 -101.32 -12.96
C SER A 8 -20.67 -100.84 -12.07
N ILE A 9 -19.55 -101.56 -12.03
CA ILE A 9 -18.32 -101.17 -11.31
C ILE A 9 -17.68 -99.94 -11.96
N TRP A 10 -17.66 -99.87 -13.29
CA TRP A 10 -17.12 -98.72 -14.01
C TRP A 10 -17.94 -97.46 -13.74
N ILE A 11 -19.27 -97.53 -13.81
CA ILE A 11 -20.16 -96.39 -13.52
C ILE A 11 -20.02 -95.96 -12.06
N THR A 12 -20.02 -96.89 -11.09
CA THR A 12 -19.86 -96.52 -9.68
C THR A 12 -18.49 -95.92 -9.37
N GLY A 13 -17.41 -96.41 -10.00
CA GLY A 13 -16.08 -95.83 -9.87
C GLY A 13 -16.02 -94.37 -10.34
N TRP A 14 -16.58 -94.08 -11.52
CA TRP A 14 -16.61 -92.71 -12.04
C TRP A 14 -17.53 -91.77 -11.25
N SER A 15 -18.64 -92.28 -10.70
CA SER A 15 -19.52 -91.47 -9.83
C SER A 15 -18.83 -91.02 -8.54
N ILE A 16 -17.94 -91.85 -7.96
CA ILE A 16 -17.18 -91.49 -6.76
C ILE A 16 -16.14 -90.41 -7.08
N ILE A 17 -15.44 -90.53 -8.20
CA ILE A 17 -14.45 -89.53 -8.65
C ILE A 17 -15.15 -88.18 -8.92
N ALA A 18 -16.30 -88.20 -9.60
CA ALA A 18 -17.07 -86.99 -9.88
C ALA A 18 -17.57 -86.31 -8.60
N ALA A 19 -18.01 -87.07 -7.59
CA ALA A 19 -18.41 -86.51 -6.30
C ALA A 19 -17.24 -85.85 -5.55
N TYR A 20 -16.03 -86.43 -5.64
CA TYR A 20 -14.83 -85.89 -5.00
C TYR A 20 -14.36 -84.58 -5.67
N GLU A 21 -14.36 -84.54 -7.00
CA GLU A 21 -14.03 -83.34 -7.80
C GLU A 21 -15.04 -82.20 -7.55
N ILE A 22 -16.34 -82.51 -7.48
CA ILE A 22 -17.38 -81.52 -7.17
C ILE A 22 -17.23 -80.99 -5.74
N SER A 23 -16.94 -81.86 -4.76
CA SER A 23 -16.71 -81.44 -3.37
C SER A 23 -15.49 -80.52 -3.25
N THR A 24 -14.38 -80.88 -3.91
CA THR A 24 -13.14 -80.09 -3.90
C THR A 24 -13.35 -78.74 -4.59
N THR A 25 -14.11 -78.73 -5.69
CA THR A 25 -14.46 -77.50 -6.41
C THR A 25 -15.38 -76.60 -5.56
N LEU A 26 -16.35 -77.17 -4.84
CA LEU A 26 -17.22 -76.42 -3.92
C LEU A 26 -16.45 -75.90 -2.70
N GLU A 27 -15.48 -76.65 -2.17
CA GLU A 27 -14.58 -76.17 -1.12
C GLU A 27 -13.69 -75.02 -1.60
N LEU A 28 -13.16 -75.08 -2.84
CA LEU A 28 -12.37 -74.00 -3.43
C LEU A 28 -13.22 -72.76 -3.74
N ILE A 29 -14.46 -72.93 -4.20
CA ILE A 29 -15.39 -71.82 -4.44
C ILE A 29 -15.82 -71.18 -3.11
N ASN A 30 -16.08 -71.96 -2.07
CA ASN A 30 -16.40 -71.46 -0.72
C ASN A 30 -15.19 -70.87 0.00
N ALA A 31 -13.96 -71.32 -0.28
CA ALA A 31 -12.74 -70.68 0.19
C ALA A 31 -12.53 -69.32 -0.51
N SER A 32 -12.93 -69.18 -1.77
CA SER A 32 -12.86 -67.91 -2.52
C SER A 32 -13.89 -66.85 -2.07
N SER A 33 -14.96 -67.27 -1.38
CA SER A 33 -16.02 -66.37 -0.89
C SER A 33 -15.73 -65.76 0.49
N ASN A 34 -14.74 -66.27 1.22
CA ASN A 34 -14.16 -65.60 2.39
C ASN A 34 -13.09 -64.60 1.92
N LYS A 35 -13.53 -63.45 1.40
CA LYS A 35 -12.68 -62.26 1.34
C LYS A 35 -12.36 -61.83 2.77
N GLU A 36 -11.28 -62.38 3.34
CA GLU A 36 -10.42 -61.53 4.16
C GLU A 36 -10.02 -60.36 3.24
N THR A 37 -10.41 -59.15 3.64
CA THR A 37 -10.21 -57.93 2.88
C THR A 37 -8.74 -57.82 2.49
N TRP A 38 -8.47 -58.05 1.20
CA TRP A 38 -7.16 -57.87 0.61
C TRP A 38 -7.16 -56.54 -0.15
N PRO A 39 -6.19 -55.63 0.11
CA PRO A 39 -5.09 -55.78 1.06
C PRO A 39 -5.54 -55.76 2.53
N PRO A 40 -4.77 -56.39 3.45
CA PRO A 40 -5.05 -56.38 4.88
C PRO A 40 -5.24 -54.96 5.41
N GLN A 41 -6.08 -54.79 6.43
CA GLN A 41 -6.33 -53.47 7.03
C GLN A 41 -4.99 -52.82 7.47
N GLY A 42 -4.74 -51.59 7.04
CA GLY A 42 -3.48 -50.87 7.27
C GLY A 42 -2.41 -51.05 6.19
N PHE A 43 -2.72 -51.75 5.09
CA PHE A 43 -1.84 -51.91 3.93
C PHE A 43 -2.52 -51.47 2.64
N VAL A 44 -1.74 -50.92 1.72
CA VAL A 44 -2.16 -50.51 0.37
C VAL A 44 -1.23 -51.10 -0.67
N ILE A 45 -1.73 -51.25 -1.90
CA ILE A 45 -0.95 -51.73 -3.04
C ILE A 45 -0.60 -50.51 -3.90
N VAL A 46 0.69 -50.28 -4.08
CA VAL A 46 1.23 -49.20 -4.92
C VAL A 46 2.02 -49.77 -6.08
N GLU A 47 2.08 -49.04 -7.19
CA GLU A 47 2.87 -49.41 -8.36
C GLU A 47 4.22 -48.67 -8.33
N ASN A 48 5.32 -49.39 -8.38
CA ASN A 48 6.65 -48.78 -8.37
C ASN A 48 7.01 -48.18 -9.74
N ARG A 49 8.12 -47.43 -9.83
CA ARG A 49 8.59 -46.83 -11.09
C ARG A 49 8.93 -47.84 -12.21
N GLY A 50 9.00 -49.13 -11.91
CA GLY A 50 9.18 -50.23 -12.85
C GLY A 50 7.88 -50.91 -13.31
N GLY A 51 6.72 -50.50 -12.79
CA GLY A 51 5.42 -51.10 -13.10
C GLY A 51 5.03 -52.30 -12.23
N ASP A 52 5.85 -52.65 -11.22
CA ASP A 52 5.52 -53.75 -10.30
C ASP A 52 4.62 -53.25 -9.17
N LYS A 53 3.58 -54.02 -8.86
CA LYS A 53 2.68 -53.77 -7.73
C LYS A 53 3.28 -54.32 -6.45
N VAL A 54 3.55 -53.42 -5.51
CA VAL A 54 4.15 -53.72 -4.20
C VAL A 54 3.17 -53.32 -3.09
N MET A 55 3.09 -54.14 -2.05
CA MET A 55 2.28 -53.86 -0.88
C MET A 55 3.13 -53.10 0.16
N ILE A 56 2.64 -51.96 0.61
CA ILE A 56 3.25 -51.16 1.66
C ILE A 56 2.21 -50.83 2.73
N THR A 57 2.66 -50.50 3.94
CA THR A 57 1.76 -50.01 5.00
C THR A 57 1.15 -48.67 4.58
N GLU A 58 -0.08 -48.37 4.99
CA GLU A 58 -0.71 -47.05 4.78
C GLU A 58 0.17 -45.89 5.30
N GLU A 59 0.91 -46.08 6.39
CA GLU A 59 1.85 -45.09 6.94
C GLU A 59 3.02 -44.81 5.97
N THR A 60 3.57 -45.87 5.37
CA THR A 60 4.61 -45.76 4.32
C THR A 60 4.05 -45.14 3.05
N ASP A 61 2.81 -45.46 2.67
CA ASP A 61 2.16 -44.84 1.51
C ASP A 61 1.91 -43.35 1.74
N GLN A 62 1.39 -42.96 2.90
CA GLN A 62 1.21 -41.55 3.25
C GLN A 62 2.52 -40.78 3.27
N LYS A 63 3.61 -41.41 3.73
CA LYS A 63 4.94 -40.81 3.81
C LYS A 63 5.63 -40.64 2.45
N TYR A 64 5.41 -41.55 1.50
CA TYR A 64 6.17 -41.59 0.24
C TYR A 64 5.30 -41.40 -1.03
N ASN A 65 3.98 -41.45 -0.91
CA ASN A 65 2.94 -41.27 -1.94
C ASN A 65 1.76 -40.45 -1.36
N PRO A 66 1.97 -39.19 -0.96
CA PRO A 66 0.88 -38.37 -0.44
C PRO A 66 -0.28 -38.29 -1.43
N LYS A 67 -1.51 -38.42 -0.93
CA LYS A 67 -2.75 -38.34 -1.72
C LYS A 67 -2.76 -37.06 -2.55
N ASN A 68 -2.54 -37.20 -3.87
CA ASN A 68 -2.62 -36.15 -4.89
C ASN A 68 -1.98 -34.81 -4.49
N SER A 69 -0.66 -34.73 -4.62
CA SER A 69 0.10 -33.46 -4.57
C SER A 69 -0.33 -32.42 -5.63
N GLU A 70 -1.20 -32.80 -6.57
CA GLU A 70 -1.73 -31.91 -7.62
C GLU A 70 -2.97 -31.11 -7.19
N ILE A 71 -3.66 -31.50 -6.11
CA ILE A 71 -4.89 -30.82 -5.68
C ILE A 71 -4.70 -30.32 -4.26
N CYS A 72 -4.63 -29.00 -4.12
CA CYS A 72 -4.50 -28.40 -2.81
C CYS A 72 -5.70 -28.70 -1.92
N ASN A 73 -5.41 -29.18 -0.70
CA ASN A 73 -6.37 -29.61 0.29
C ASN A 73 -6.53 -28.55 1.40
N PRO A 74 -7.69 -27.88 1.51
CA PRO A 74 -7.96 -26.88 2.55
C PRO A 74 -7.83 -27.40 3.99
N ASN A 75 -7.87 -28.72 4.20
CA ASN A 75 -7.71 -29.32 5.53
C ASN A 75 -6.31 -29.09 6.12
N PHE A 76 -5.32 -28.62 5.35
CA PHE A 76 -4.04 -28.16 5.87
C PHE A 76 -4.22 -27.17 7.03
N ILE A 77 -5.28 -26.35 7.01
CA ILE A 77 -5.52 -25.39 8.09
C ILE A 77 -5.68 -26.04 9.47
N SER A 78 -6.13 -27.30 9.53
CA SER A 78 -6.32 -28.04 10.79
C SER A 78 -5.00 -28.45 11.46
N VAL A 79 -3.89 -28.42 10.70
CA VAL A 79 -2.54 -28.75 11.19
C VAL A 79 -1.70 -27.51 11.51
N VAL A 80 -2.27 -26.32 11.36
CA VAL A 80 -1.59 -25.04 11.65
C VAL A 80 -1.87 -24.62 13.10
N ASN A 81 -0.82 -24.39 13.87
CA ASN A 81 -0.90 -23.79 15.19
C ASN A 81 -0.22 -22.42 15.20
N SER A 82 -0.80 -21.46 15.92
CA SER A 82 -0.25 -20.12 16.06
C SER A 82 -0.40 -19.57 17.47
N SER A 83 0.61 -18.84 17.94
CA SER A 83 0.60 -18.12 19.21
C SER A 83 1.49 -16.88 19.13
N ILE A 84 1.24 -15.91 20.01
CA ILE A 84 2.07 -14.71 20.12
C ILE A 84 2.70 -14.68 21.50
N GLU A 85 4.02 -14.54 21.52
CA GLU A 85 4.83 -14.38 22.73
C GLU A 85 5.91 -13.34 22.44
N ASP A 86 6.12 -12.40 23.36
CA ASP A 86 7.19 -11.38 23.29
C ASP A 86 7.34 -10.66 21.92
N ASN A 87 6.24 -10.22 21.31
CA ASN A 87 6.21 -9.54 20.00
C ASN A 87 6.60 -10.43 18.79
N ILE A 88 6.61 -11.74 18.98
CA ILE A 88 6.88 -12.74 17.95
C ILE A 88 5.63 -13.58 17.73
N LEU A 89 5.22 -13.71 16.48
CA LEU A 89 4.25 -14.72 16.07
C LEU A 89 4.98 -16.03 15.81
N HIS A 90 4.71 -17.01 16.66
CA HIS A 90 5.10 -18.38 16.46
C HIS A 90 4.03 -19.06 15.61
N LEU A 91 4.42 -19.54 14.44
CA LEU A 91 3.57 -20.30 13.54
C LEU A 91 4.22 -21.67 13.32
N SER A 92 3.44 -22.74 13.48
CA SER A 92 3.94 -24.10 13.26
C SER A 92 2.96 -24.96 12.50
N TYR A 93 3.49 -25.92 11.77
CA TYR A 93 2.73 -26.95 11.04
C TYR A 93 3.04 -28.30 11.68
N THR A 94 2.01 -29.11 11.95
CA THR A 94 2.25 -30.48 12.44
C THR A 94 2.73 -31.42 11.34
N ASP A 95 2.50 -31.05 10.07
CA ASP A 95 2.87 -31.81 8.87
C ASP A 95 3.36 -30.87 7.76
N GLU A 96 4.12 -31.41 6.79
CA GLU A 96 4.65 -30.61 5.69
C GLU A 96 3.53 -30.11 4.75
N PRO A 97 3.53 -28.82 4.35
CA PRO A 97 2.52 -28.25 3.44
C PRO A 97 2.33 -29.04 2.13
N ASN A 98 3.43 -29.57 1.59
CA ASN A 98 3.45 -30.34 0.35
C ASN A 98 2.58 -31.61 0.41
N PHE A 99 2.41 -32.22 1.60
CA PHE A 99 1.52 -33.37 1.77
C PHE A 99 0.05 -33.03 1.53
N PHE A 100 -0.30 -31.75 1.58
CA PHE A 100 -1.64 -31.23 1.33
C PHE A 100 -1.73 -30.56 -0.05
N GLY A 101 -0.72 -30.68 -0.91
CA GLY A 101 -0.69 -29.99 -2.20
C GLY A 101 -0.60 -28.46 -2.08
N VAL A 102 -0.08 -27.94 -0.96
CA VAL A 102 0.18 -26.51 -0.74
C VAL A 102 1.61 -26.22 -1.15
N ASP A 103 1.79 -25.46 -2.23
CA ASP A 103 3.10 -25.10 -2.79
C ASP A 103 3.64 -23.80 -2.21
N GLU A 104 2.75 -22.85 -1.90
CA GLU A 104 3.12 -21.53 -1.36
C GLU A 104 2.17 -21.15 -0.24
N ILE A 105 2.71 -20.54 0.82
CA ILE A 105 1.96 -20.03 1.95
C ILE A 105 2.30 -18.56 2.15
N LYS A 106 1.28 -17.72 2.28
CA LYS A 106 1.41 -16.29 2.58
C LYS A 106 0.69 -15.96 3.88
N LEU A 107 1.34 -15.21 4.75
CA LEU A 107 0.72 -14.56 5.88
C LEU A 107 0.47 -13.10 5.55
N LYS A 108 -0.79 -12.69 5.53
CA LYS A 108 -1.21 -11.30 5.39
C LYS A 108 -1.51 -10.73 6.77
N ILE A 109 -0.93 -9.57 7.06
CA ILE A 109 -1.22 -8.77 8.25
C ILE A 109 -2.07 -7.60 7.80
N ILE A 110 -3.31 -7.55 8.28
CA ILE A 110 -4.34 -6.64 7.79
C ILE A 110 -4.93 -5.87 8.98
N PRO A 111 -4.70 -4.55 9.07
CA PRO A 111 -5.39 -3.73 10.06
C PRO A 111 -6.89 -3.63 9.71
N SER A 112 -7.76 -3.86 10.69
CA SER A 112 -9.22 -3.85 10.55
C SER A 112 -9.84 -2.45 10.65
N GLY A 113 -11.09 -2.35 10.19
CA GLY A 113 -11.95 -1.17 10.28
C GLY A 113 -12.30 -0.57 8.92
N ASP A 114 -13.56 -0.19 8.75
CA ASP A 114 -14.01 0.59 7.60
C ASP A 114 -13.51 2.03 7.75
N ARG A 115 -12.85 2.52 6.69
CA ARG A 115 -12.53 3.94 6.44
C ARG A 115 -11.41 4.48 7.33
N PHE A 116 -10.44 5.10 6.66
CA PHE A 116 -9.24 5.79 7.15
C PHE A 116 -9.54 7.05 7.98
N SER A 117 -10.69 7.05 8.64
CA SER A 117 -11.14 8.05 9.59
C SER A 117 -11.12 7.48 11.00
N PRO A 118 -10.45 8.10 11.97
CA PRO A 118 -9.65 9.33 11.90
C PRO A 118 -8.13 9.03 11.99
N ASP A 119 -7.65 7.92 11.43
CA ASP A 119 -6.27 7.48 11.65
C ASP A 119 -5.23 8.22 10.80
N LYS A 120 -5.65 9.20 9.98
CA LYS A 120 -4.79 9.99 9.08
C LYS A 120 -3.79 9.15 8.28
N GLY A 121 -4.11 7.90 7.92
CA GLY A 121 -3.22 7.04 7.14
C GLY A 121 -2.19 6.24 7.95
N PHE A 122 -2.12 6.36 9.27
CA PHE A 122 -1.11 5.66 10.09
C PHE A 122 -1.21 4.13 10.02
N LYS A 123 -2.38 3.57 9.69
CA LYS A 123 -2.56 2.11 9.51
C LYS A 123 -1.80 1.53 8.32
N ILE A 124 -1.40 2.36 7.35
CA ILE A 124 -0.66 1.93 6.14
C ILE A 124 0.58 1.09 6.52
N HIS A 125 1.29 1.49 7.56
CA HIS A 125 2.54 0.88 8.03
C HIS A 125 2.37 -0.53 8.60
N ASN A 126 1.13 -0.97 8.83
CA ASN A 126 0.81 -2.29 9.36
C ASN A 126 0.38 -3.31 8.29
N PHE A 127 0.13 -2.88 7.04
CA PHE A 127 -0.13 -3.81 5.95
C PHE A 127 1.15 -4.55 5.55
N LYS A 128 1.18 -5.87 5.73
CA LYS A 128 2.34 -6.69 5.37
C LYS A 128 1.89 -8.00 4.73
N THR A 129 2.67 -8.47 3.77
CA THR A 129 2.56 -9.84 3.24
C THR A 129 3.90 -10.51 3.47
N ILE A 130 3.88 -11.68 4.10
CA ILE A 130 5.07 -12.46 4.42
C ILE A 130 4.93 -13.81 3.73
N GLU A 131 5.87 -14.14 2.85
CA GLU A 131 5.96 -15.46 2.25
C GLU A 131 6.63 -16.44 3.22
N LEU A 132 5.95 -17.55 3.48
CA LEU A 132 6.40 -18.54 4.44
C LEU A 132 7.04 -19.72 3.70
N THR A 133 8.20 -20.14 4.20
CA THR A 133 8.88 -21.36 3.73
C THR A 133 8.10 -22.63 4.12
N ASN A 134 8.45 -23.77 3.55
CA ASN A 134 7.89 -25.07 3.93
C ASN A 134 8.42 -25.65 5.25
N ASN A 135 9.24 -24.90 5.99
CA ASN A 135 9.72 -25.30 7.31
C ASN A 135 8.55 -25.45 8.29
N LEU A 136 8.63 -26.41 9.20
CA LEU A 136 7.53 -26.70 10.15
C LEU A 136 7.34 -25.63 11.22
N ASN A 137 8.30 -24.73 11.42
CA ASN A 137 8.24 -23.70 12.45
C ASN A 137 8.75 -22.37 11.90
N HIS A 138 8.06 -21.30 12.29
CA HIS A 138 8.38 -19.93 11.91
C HIS A 138 8.29 -19.03 13.13
N GLU A 139 9.25 -18.12 13.22
CA GLU A 139 9.26 -17.02 14.17
C GLU A 139 9.19 -15.73 13.37
N ILE A 140 8.08 -15.00 13.52
CA ILE A 140 7.79 -13.82 12.72
C ILE A 140 7.73 -12.61 13.67
N PRO A 141 8.75 -11.73 13.65
CA PRO A 141 8.69 -10.47 14.39
C PRO A 141 7.52 -9.64 13.89
N LEU A 142 6.61 -9.27 14.79
CA LEU A 142 5.37 -8.61 14.40
C LEU A 142 5.62 -7.15 13.97
N ASN A 143 6.44 -6.42 14.73
CA ASN A 143 6.82 -5.02 14.46
C ASN A 143 5.60 -4.15 14.07
N ILE A 144 4.59 -4.16 14.93
CA ILE A 144 3.29 -3.56 14.67
C ILE A 144 3.27 -2.16 15.24
N TYR A 145 3.00 -1.17 14.39
CA TYR A 145 2.90 0.22 14.81
C TYR A 145 1.57 0.49 15.50
N GLU A 146 1.61 1.29 16.55
CA GLU A 146 0.41 1.88 17.13
C GLU A 146 -0.24 2.88 16.16
N VAL A 147 -1.51 3.21 16.38
CA VAL A 147 -2.21 4.27 15.64
C VAL A 147 -2.32 5.54 16.48
N VAL A 148 -2.13 6.67 15.80
CA VAL A 148 -2.37 8.00 16.35
C VAL A 148 -3.87 8.16 16.65
N ASN A 149 -4.20 8.52 17.90
CA ASN A 149 -5.54 8.73 18.48
C ASN A 149 -6.17 7.62 19.34
N GLY A 150 -5.43 6.62 19.81
CA GLY A 150 -5.89 5.74 20.91
C GLY A 150 -7.21 4.98 20.65
N LYS A 151 -7.68 4.95 19.40
CA LYS A 151 -8.88 4.22 18.98
C LYS A 151 -8.49 2.78 18.70
N LYS A 152 -9.19 1.88 19.40
CA LYS A 152 -8.95 0.45 19.32
C LYS A 152 -9.24 -0.10 17.93
N TYR A 153 -8.30 -0.82 17.32
CA TYR A 153 -8.58 -1.59 16.11
C TYR A 153 -7.82 -2.91 16.10
N TYR A 154 -8.43 -3.91 15.47
CA TYR A 154 -7.85 -5.25 15.38
C TYR A 154 -6.84 -5.29 14.25
N ILE A 155 -5.79 -6.09 14.41
CA ILE A 155 -4.91 -6.47 13.32
C ILE A 155 -5.06 -7.97 13.11
N ASP A 156 -5.54 -8.31 11.93
CA ASP A 156 -5.90 -9.65 11.53
C ASP A 156 -4.71 -10.31 10.82
N PHE A 157 -4.44 -11.54 11.24
CA PHE A 157 -3.41 -12.38 10.66
C PHE A 157 -4.11 -13.44 9.81
N VAL A 158 -4.08 -13.26 8.50
CA VAL A 158 -4.76 -14.11 7.53
C VAL A 158 -3.74 -14.98 6.82
N LEU A 159 -3.86 -16.30 6.97
CA LEU A 159 -3.04 -17.27 6.26
C LEU A 159 -3.72 -17.66 4.96
N GLU A 160 -2.98 -17.57 3.86
CA GLU A 160 -3.38 -18.01 2.55
C GLU A 160 -2.45 -19.13 2.09
N GLY A 161 -3.02 -20.20 1.58
CA GLY A 161 -2.27 -21.28 0.93
C GLY A 161 -2.64 -21.35 -0.53
N PHE A 162 -1.64 -21.62 -1.37
CA PHE A 162 -1.76 -21.71 -2.81
C PHE A 162 -1.26 -23.09 -3.27
N GLY A 163 -1.99 -23.70 -4.19
CA GLY A 163 -1.56 -24.92 -4.87
C GLY A 163 -1.29 -24.67 -6.34
N LYS A 164 -0.53 -25.55 -6.98
CA LYS A 164 -0.35 -25.54 -8.43
C LYS A 164 -1.57 -26.11 -9.14
N ASN A 165 -2.09 -25.34 -10.09
CA ASN A 165 -2.98 -25.83 -11.14
C ASN A 165 -2.30 -25.60 -12.48
N LYS A 166 -1.78 -26.68 -13.09
CA LYS A 166 -0.90 -26.64 -14.27
C LYS A 166 0.33 -25.74 -14.03
N ASP A 167 0.31 -24.53 -14.58
CA ASP A 167 1.40 -23.55 -14.55
C ASP A 167 1.06 -22.29 -13.73
N THR A 168 -0.11 -22.25 -13.08
CA THR A 168 -0.54 -21.10 -12.28
C THR A 168 -0.78 -21.50 -10.83
N LEU A 169 -0.37 -20.63 -9.91
CA LEU A 169 -0.71 -20.74 -8.49
C LEU A 169 -2.16 -20.28 -8.28
N GLU A 170 -2.96 -21.14 -7.67
CA GLU A 170 -4.37 -20.87 -7.37
C GLU A 170 -4.60 -20.84 -5.86
N LEU A 171 -5.38 -19.86 -5.39
CA LEU A 171 -5.72 -19.74 -3.97
C LEU A 171 -6.53 -20.97 -3.54
N CYS A 172 -6.00 -21.72 -2.59
CA CYS A 172 -6.59 -22.95 -2.09
C CYS A 172 -7.41 -22.72 -0.83
N PHE A 173 -6.87 -21.92 0.09
CA PHE A 173 -7.59 -21.51 1.30
C PHE A 173 -7.14 -20.11 1.71
N SER A 174 -8.02 -19.42 2.42
CA SER A 174 -7.74 -18.18 3.13
C SER A 174 -8.44 -18.25 4.49
N LYS A 175 -7.68 -18.07 5.57
CA LYS A 175 -8.19 -18.23 6.93
C LYS A 175 -7.59 -17.19 7.87
N LEU A 176 -8.46 -16.56 8.65
CA LEU A 176 -8.05 -15.79 9.84
C LEU A 176 -7.47 -16.74 10.90
N LEU A 177 -6.17 -16.62 11.19
CA LEU A 177 -5.49 -17.37 12.23
C LEU A 177 -5.79 -16.80 13.62
N LEU A 178 -5.56 -15.50 13.76
CA LEU A 178 -5.76 -14.76 14.99
C LEU A 178 -5.95 -13.27 14.70
N SER A 179 -6.41 -12.54 15.71
CA SER A 179 -6.49 -11.09 15.69
C SER A 179 -5.88 -10.53 16.97
N ILE A 180 -5.03 -9.51 16.83
CA ILE A 180 -4.51 -8.75 17.97
C ILE A 180 -5.22 -7.41 18.12
N ASN A 181 -5.25 -6.89 19.34
CA ASN A 181 -5.73 -5.57 19.72
C ASN A 181 -5.09 -5.17 21.07
N GLU A 182 -5.44 -4.01 21.58
CA GLU A 182 -4.85 -3.40 22.77
C GLU A 182 -5.14 -4.18 24.06
N ASN A 183 -6.13 -5.09 24.04
CA ASN A 183 -6.45 -5.91 25.21
C ASN A 183 -5.59 -7.18 25.27
N ASN A 184 -5.09 -7.69 24.13
CA ASN A 184 -4.33 -8.95 24.06
C ASN A 184 -2.90 -8.78 23.51
N PHE A 185 -2.53 -7.60 23.07
CA PHE A 185 -1.18 -7.25 22.59
C PHE A 185 -0.79 -5.86 23.11
N LYS A 186 0.44 -5.73 23.61
CA LYS A 186 0.94 -4.49 24.25
C LYS A 186 2.25 -3.97 23.67
N SER A 187 2.94 -4.77 22.86
CA SER A 187 4.28 -4.47 22.36
C SER A 187 4.24 -3.68 21.05
N TYR A 188 3.34 -2.70 20.96
CA TYR A 188 3.25 -1.84 19.78
C TYR A 188 4.51 -0.98 19.66
N MET A 189 4.97 -0.79 18.42
CA MET A 189 6.01 0.17 18.07
C MET A 189 5.39 1.56 18.00
N GLU A 190 6.11 2.54 18.52
CA GLU A 190 5.75 3.93 18.33
C GLU A 190 5.97 4.34 16.87
N ASN A 191 5.02 5.07 16.31
CA ASN A 191 5.17 5.68 14.99
C ASN A 191 5.71 7.11 15.17
N SER A 192 7.04 7.23 15.18
CA SER A 192 7.73 8.52 15.32
C SER A 192 8.04 9.11 13.93
N PRO A 193 7.88 10.43 13.75
CA PRO A 193 8.27 11.08 12.52
C PRO A 193 9.80 11.03 12.35
N PHE A 194 10.24 10.88 11.11
CA PHE A 194 11.63 10.99 10.72
C PHE A 194 12.07 12.45 10.79
N TYR A 195 13.21 12.69 11.43
CA TYR A 195 13.80 14.01 11.55
C TYR A 195 15.31 13.96 11.32
N LEU A 196 15.83 14.90 10.54
CA LEU A 196 17.25 15.02 10.21
C LEU A 196 17.81 16.35 10.73
N GLY A 197 18.52 16.29 11.85
CA GLY A 197 19.09 17.47 12.50
C GLY A 197 20.13 18.19 11.63
N GLY A 198 20.14 19.53 11.72
CA GLY A 198 21.08 20.40 11.01
C GLY A 198 20.76 20.64 9.54
N VAL A 199 19.57 20.22 9.07
CA VAL A 199 19.07 20.52 7.71
C VAL A 199 18.08 21.68 7.74
N LEU A 200 17.16 21.71 8.70
CA LEU A 200 16.18 22.79 8.83
C LEU A 200 16.74 23.95 9.64
N GLU A 201 16.44 25.18 9.23
CA GLU A 201 16.55 26.34 10.11
C GLU A 201 15.56 26.19 11.28
N PRO A 202 15.92 26.60 12.51
CA PRO A 202 15.03 26.51 13.68
C PRO A 202 13.64 27.13 13.49
N ALA A 203 13.52 28.16 12.65
CA ALA A 203 12.24 28.80 12.33
C ALA A 203 11.26 27.91 11.52
N PHE A 204 11.71 26.78 10.98
CA PHE A 204 10.87 25.77 10.31
C PHE A 204 10.58 24.56 11.21
N GLU A 205 11.14 24.51 12.42
CA GLU A 205 10.81 23.50 13.41
C GLU A 205 9.60 23.95 14.24
N GLU A 206 8.67 23.04 14.51
CA GLU A 206 7.51 23.33 15.35
C GLU A 206 7.93 23.60 16.80
N ASN A 207 8.82 22.76 17.33
CA ASN A 207 9.31 22.81 18.70
C ASN A 207 10.85 22.77 18.75
N PRO A 208 11.55 23.83 18.30
CA PRO A 208 13.00 23.85 18.24
C PRO A 208 13.62 23.74 19.62
N ASN A 209 14.71 22.96 19.73
CA ASN A 209 15.42 22.81 21.00
C ASN A 209 16.32 24.02 21.30
N ILE A 210 15.72 25.07 21.85
CA ILE A 210 16.39 26.35 22.17
C ILE A 210 17.59 26.16 23.11
N LEU A 211 17.59 25.16 23.99
CA LEU A 211 18.73 24.89 24.88
C LEU A 211 19.96 24.40 24.11
N ASN A 212 19.75 23.64 23.03
CA ASN A 212 20.83 23.15 22.17
C ASN A 212 21.30 24.22 21.18
N ILE A 213 20.37 25.00 20.62
CA ILE A 213 20.66 26.06 19.65
C ILE A 213 21.32 27.27 20.33
N GLY A 214 20.86 27.62 21.53
CA GLY A 214 21.19 28.87 22.20
C GLY A 214 20.15 29.95 21.91
N GLU A 215 19.80 30.72 22.94
CA GLU A 215 18.74 31.74 22.87
C GLU A 215 19.04 32.83 21.83
N ASP A 216 20.28 33.34 21.81
CA ASP A 216 20.69 34.40 20.87
C ASP A 216 20.61 33.91 19.40
N GLU A 217 21.13 32.71 19.12
CA GLU A 217 21.10 32.13 17.78
C GLU A 217 19.67 31.84 17.31
N TYR A 218 18.81 31.37 18.22
CA TYR A 218 17.39 31.19 17.95
C TYR A 218 16.68 32.51 17.65
N ILE A 219 16.92 33.56 18.45
CA ILE A 219 16.34 34.89 18.22
C ILE A 219 16.81 35.46 16.88
N ASP A 220 18.10 35.37 16.58
CA ASP A 220 18.66 35.83 15.30
C ASP A 220 18.02 35.08 14.13
N ASN A 221 17.88 33.76 14.23
CA ASN A 221 17.21 32.95 13.20
C ASN A 221 15.75 33.37 12.97
N ILE A 222 14.98 33.57 14.05
CA ILE A 222 13.59 34.02 13.96
C ILE A 222 13.49 35.44 13.37
N ILE A 223 14.41 36.33 13.71
CA ILE A 223 14.47 37.69 13.16
C ILE A 223 14.79 37.65 11.66
N GLU A 224 15.83 36.92 11.26
CA GLU A 224 16.20 36.70 9.85
C GLU A 224 15.03 36.12 9.06
N ASN A 225 14.38 35.08 9.59
CA ASN A 225 13.24 34.44 8.94
C ASN A 225 12.02 35.38 8.83
N ASN A 226 11.75 36.21 9.84
CA ASN A 226 10.70 37.22 9.74
C ASN A 226 11.03 38.35 8.73
N LYS A 227 12.30 38.71 8.55
CA LYS A 227 12.71 39.63 7.46
C LYS A 227 12.42 39.02 6.08
N LYS A 228 12.63 37.71 5.90
CA LYS A 228 12.31 37.02 4.63
C LYS A 228 10.83 37.19 4.26
N LYS A 229 9.90 37.18 5.22
CA LYS A 229 8.47 37.43 4.97
C LYS A 229 8.18 38.84 4.43
N LEU A 230 8.99 39.83 4.81
CA LEU A 230 8.85 41.21 4.32
C LEU A 230 9.25 41.33 2.84
N LEU A 231 9.94 40.33 2.28
CA LEU A 231 10.22 40.28 0.85
C LEU A 231 8.95 40.01 0.02
N ASN A 232 7.84 39.61 0.64
CA ASN A 232 6.57 39.41 -0.05
C ASN A 232 6.08 40.69 -0.77
N ASP A 233 6.32 41.85 -0.16
CA ASP A 233 5.91 43.16 -0.69
C ASP A 233 6.65 43.54 -1.98
N ILE A 234 7.82 42.93 -2.22
CA ILE A 234 8.66 43.16 -3.40
C ILE A 234 8.63 42.01 -4.40
N LEU A 235 7.78 40.99 -4.17
CA LEU A 235 7.65 39.87 -5.10
C LEU A 235 7.12 40.35 -6.46
N PRO A 236 7.60 39.75 -7.57
CA PRO A 236 7.16 40.11 -8.90
C PRO A 236 5.64 39.93 -9.04
N PRO A 237 4.95 40.75 -9.85
CA PRO A 237 3.49 40.73 -9.94
C PRO A 237 2.95 39.33 -10.28
N VAL A 238 1.72 39.07 -9.86
CA VAL A 238 0.99 37.86 -10.22
C VAL A 238 0.35 38.04 -11.58
N ASP A 239 0.41 37.00 -12.42
CA ASP A 239 -0.20 36.96 -13.74
C ASP A 239 -1.65 36.46 -13.69
N GLU A 240 -2.49 36.90 -14.62
CA GLU A 240 -3.88 36.46 -14.83
C GLU A 240 -3.99 34.94 -14.97
N ALA A 241 -2.96 34.27 -15.48
CA ALA A 241 -2.92 32.83 -15.59
C ALA A 241 -3.07 32.15 -14.22
N ALA A 242 -2.46 32.69 -13.16
CA ALA A 242 -2.50 32.07 -11.84
C ALA A 242 -3.93 31.95 -11.31
N ILE A 243 -4.74 33.00 -11.45
CA ILE A 243 -6.12 32.98 -10.98
C ILE A 243 -7.04 32.09 -11.81
N VAL A 244 -6.76 31.98 -13.11
CA VAL A 244 -7.50 31.08 -14.00
C VAL A 244 -7.15 29.63 -13.66
N LEU A 245 -5.87 29.31 -13.48
CA LEU A 245 -5.40 27.96 -13.17
C LEU A 245 -5.89 27.48 -11.79
N LEU A 246 -5.98 28.37 -10.80
CA LEU A 246 -6.65 28.04 -9.53
C LEU A 246 -8.09 27.55 -9.73
N ASN A 247 -8.82 28.04 -10.74
CA ASN A 247 -10.20 27.62 -11.00
C ASN A 247 -10.32 26.55 -12.10
N ARG A 248 -9.22 25.86 -12.38
CA ARG A 248 -9.14 24.77 -13.35
C ARG A 248 -8.64 23.50 -12.68
N SER A 249 -8.99 22.38 -13.30
CA SER A 249 -8.39 21.08 -13.02
C SER A 249 -8.37 20.26 -14.31
N THR A 250 -8.00 19.00 -14.20
CA THR A 250 -7.96 18.06 -15.32
C THR A 250 -8.87 16.86 -15.06
N ARG A 251 -9.28 16.21 -16.14
CA ARG A 251 -9.94 14.91 -16.09
C ARG A 251 -9.52 14.09 -17.30
N TYR A 252 -9.30 12.79 -17.12
CA TYR A 252 -9.09 11.88 -18.24
C TYR A 252 -10.33 11.80 -19.14
N SER A 253 -10.12 11.94 -20.45
CA SER A 253 -11.14 11.75 -21.49
C SER A 253 -10.84 10.45 -22.23
N GLU A 254 -11.69 9.43 -22.06
CA GLU A 254 -11.57 8.18 -22.83
C GLU A 254 -11.73 8.40 -24.34
N MET A 255 -12.47 9.44 -24.74
CA MET A 255 -12.69 9.77 -26.14
C MET A 255 -11.44 10.35 -26.81
N ASP A 256 -10.70 11.18 -26.09
CA ASP A 256 -9.49 11.83 -26.59
C ASP A 256 -8.21 11.09 -26.19
N ASP A 257 -8.36 10.02 -25.40
CA ASP A 257 -7.31 9.20 -24.77
C ASP A 257 -6.25 10.02 -24.01
N LYS A 258 -6.69 11.11 -23.36
CA LYS A 258 -5.80 12.05 -22.67
C LYS A 258 -6.51 12.88 -21.61
N ASN A 259 -5.74 13.58 -20.80
CA ASN A 259 -6.28 14.57 -19.86
C ASN A 259 -6.77 15.83 -20.59
N ILE A 260 -7.96 16.28 -20.21
CA ILE A 260 -8.58 17.51 -20.72
C ILE A 260 -8.82 18.50 -19.58
N TRP A 261 -8.84 19.79 -19.93
CA TRP A 261 -9.19 20.85 -19.00
C TRP A 261 -10.66 20.74 -18.56
N ILE A 262 -10.89 20.91 -17.26
CA ILE A 262 -12.23 21.07 -16.69
C ILE A 262 -12.30 22.33 -15.84
N TYR A 263 -13.51 22.90 -15.72
CA TYR A 263 -13.77 23.89 -14.69
C TYR A 263 -13.91 23.16 -13.36
N TYR A 264 -13.06 23.55 -12.40
CA TYR A 264 -13.14 23.07 -11.04
C TYR A 264 -12.83 24.27 -10.16
N PRO A 265 -13.85 24.96 -9.64
CA PRO A 265 -13.59 26.08 -8.76
C PRO A 265 -12.79 25.54 -7.59
N THR A 266 -11.63 26.12 -7.30
CA THR A 266 -10.93 25.77 -6.06
C THR A 266 -11.90 26.08 -4.94
N TYR A 267 -12.37 25.02 -4.28
CA TYR A 267 -12.84 25.16 -2.93
C TYR A 267 -11.63 25.72 -2.21
N ILE A 268 -11.68 26.99 -1.79
CA ILE A 268 -10.70 27.54 -0.86
C ILE A 268 -11.14 26.89 0.45
N PRO A 269 -10.59 25.72 0.86
CA PRO A 269 -10.85 25.26 2.21
C PRO A 269 -10.48 26.40 3.14
N ASP A 270 -11.13 26.51 4.30
CA ASP A 270 -10.68 27.42 5.36
C ASP A 270 -9.17 27.27 5.45
N ILE A 271 -8.44 28.25 4.90
CA ILE A 271 -7.02 28.11 4.60
C ILE A 271 -6.40 27.66 5.90
N LYS A 272 -5.80 26.45 5.91
CA LYS A 272 -5.23 25.93 7.13
C LYS A 272 -4.11 26.87 7.51
N ASN A 273 -4.40 27.68 8.52
CA ASN A 273 -3.47 28.70 8.96
C ASN A 273 -2.20 28.08 9.57
N GLU A 274 -2.22 26.78 9.87
CA GLU A 274 -1.14 26.04 10.52
C GLU A 274 -1.07 24.59 9.99
N ILE A 275 0.06 24.26 9.38
CA ILE A 275 0.40 22.95 8.84
C ILE A 275 1.70 22.50 9.52
N VAL A 276 1.64 21.40 10.25
CA VAL A 276 2.81 20.77 10.88
C VAL A 276 3.03 19.46 10.16
N VAL A 277 4.10 19.38 9.39
CA VAL A 277 4.45 18.23 8.56
C VAL A 277 5.23 17.22 9.39
N GLY A 278 4.91 15.94 9.23
CA GLY A 278 5.69 14.83 9.79
C GLY A 278 5.88 13.74 8.74
N LEU A 279 7.11 13.27 8.56
CA LEU A 279 7.46 12.21 7.62
C LEU A 279 7.47 10.86 8.34
N PHE A 280 6.79 9.83 7.83
CA PHE A 280 6.70 8.52 8.50
C PHE A 280 6.94 7.35 7.55
N GLY A 281 7.46 6.25 8.08
CA GLY A 281 7.71 5.01 7.33
C GLY A 281 9.11 4.98 6.72
N ASP A 282 9.21 4.54 5.46
CA ASP A 282 10.47 4.31 4.74
C ASP A 282 11.09 5.61 4.20
N VAL A 283 11.24 6.59 5.09
CA VAL A 283 11.80 7.91 4.78
C VAL A 283 13.31 7.80 4.56
N ILE A 284 13.80 8.46 3.51
CA ILE A 284 15.23 8.67 3.29
C ILE A 284 15.61 10.13 3.50
N SER A 285 16.87 10.40 3.81
CA SER A 285 17.35 11.78 4.06
C SER A 285 17.02 12.76 2.95
N TYR A 286 16.94 12.28 1.70
CA TYR A 286 16.61 13.13 0.55
C TYR A 286 15.17 13.66 0.60
N ASP A 287 14.20 12.88 1.09
CA ASP A 287 12.80 13.33 1.21
C ASP A 287 12.69 14.54 2.14
N PHE A 288 13.46 14.51 3.23
CA PHE A 288 13.51 15.60 4.21
C PHE A 288 14.17 16.86 3.63
N ILE A 289 15.26 16.70 2.87
CA ILE A 289 15.93 17.81 2.18
C ILE A 289 14.99 18.45 1.15
N THR A 290 14.27 17.63 0.36
CA THR A 290 13.28 18.11 -0.62
C THR A 290 12.24 19.01 0.03
N LEU A 291 11.69 18.62 1.18
CA LEU A 291 10.74 19.47 1.91
C LEU A 291 11.40 20.76 2.41
N SER A 292 12.59 20.67 3.01
CA SER A 292 13.33 21.82 3.53
C SER A 292 13.49 22.92 2.48
N ASN A 293 13.95 22.56 1.27
CA ASN A 293 14.16 23.51 0.18
C ASN A 293 12.88 24.27 -0.22
N VAL A 294 11.75 23.56 -0.25
CA VAL A 294 10.46 24.15 -0.62
C VAL A 294 9.92 25.07 0.48
N LEU A 295 10.08 24.71 1.76
CA LEU A 295 9.60 25.51 2.89
C LEU A 295 10.22 26.91 2.94
N GLU A 296 11.51 27.03 2.58
CA GLU A 296 12.20 28.32 2.54
C GLU A 296 11.53 29.31 1.58
N VAL A 297 11.18 28.84 0.38
CA VAL A 297 10.53 29.68 -0.64
C VAL A 297 9.07 29.97 -0.27
N LEU A 298 8.35 28.96 0.24
CA LEU A 298 6.96 29.15 0.70
C LEU A 298 6.85 30.25 1.77
N LYS A 299 7.86 30.43 2.62
CA LYS A 299 7.87 31.49 3.63
C LYS A 299 7.86 32.91 3.04
N ILE A 300 8.48 33.08 1.87
CA ILE A 300 8.56 34.35 1.16
C ILE A 300 7.29 34.54 0.32
N VAL A 301 6.92 33.52 -0.45
CA VAL A 301 5.83 33.57 -1.44
C VAL A 301 4.45 33.53 -0.78
N ALA A 302 4.30 32.77 0.29
CA ALA A 302 3.06 32.52 1.02
C ALA A 302 3.20 32.90 2.51
N PRO A 303 3.38 34.18 2.86
CA PRO A 303 3.78 34.60 4.21
C PRO A 303 2.73 34.32 5.30
N LYS A 304 1.44 34.15 4.94
CA LYS A 304 0.39 33.70 5.88
C LYS A 304 0.34 32.19 6.09
N LEU A 305 1.00 31.40 5.25
CA LEU A 305 1.13 29.97 5.48
C LEU A 305 2.08 29.75 6.66
N LYS A 306 1.55 29.30 7.80
CA LYS A 306 2.40 28.73 8.84
C LYS A 306 2.58 27.26 8.53
N ILE A 307 3.75 26.94 7.99
CA ILE A 307 4.16 25.57 7.75
C ILE A 307 5.47 25.30 8.50
N THR A 308 5.48 24.21 9.25
CA THR A 308 6.61 23.75 10.08
C THR A 308 6.75 22.23 9.94
N ILE A 309 7.87 21.69 10.41
CA ILE A 309 8.11 20.24 10.55
C ILE A 309 8.25 19.94 12.04
N SER A 310 7.65 18.83 12.50
CA SER A 310 7.80 18.34 13.88
C SER A 310 8.43 16.96 13.92
N ASP A 311 9.28 16.75 14.93
CA ASP A 311 9.78 15.44 15.34
C ASP A 311 8.91 14.77 16.42
N ASP A 312 7.83 15.44 16.88
CA ASP A 312 6.79 14.88 17.73
C ASP A 312 5.50 14.62 16.93
N LYS A 313 5.09 13.35 16.90
CA LYS A 313 3.87 12.90 16.20
C LYS A 313 2.59 13.61 16.67
N ASN A 314 2.56 14.11 17.91
CA ASN A 314 1.37 14.73 18.51
C ASN A 314 1.11 16.12 17.96
N ASP A 315 2.13 16.80 17.44
CA ASP A 315 1.99 18.12 16.82
C ASP A 315 1.60 18.02 15.35
N VAL A 316 1.85 16.88 14.71
CA VAL A 316 1.68 16.69 13.26
C VAL A 316 0.22 16.86 12.83
N THR A 317 -0.03 17.87 12.02
CA THR A 317 -1.34 18.09 11.40
C THR A 317 -1.45 17.51 10.00
N LEU A 318 -0.34 17.38 9.27
CA LEU A 318 -0.24 16.78 7.93
C LEU A 318 0.86 15.69 7.90
N PRO A 319 0.53 14.43 8.19
CA PRO A 319 1.47 13.33 8.03
C PRO A 319 1.69 12.99 6.56
N ILE A 320 2.95 12.74 6.20
CA ILE A 320 3.38 12.22 4.91
C ILE A 320 3.91 10.80 5.14
N HIS A 321 3.21 9.81 4.59
CA HIS A 321 3.51 8.39 4.76
C HIS A 321 4.25 7.85 3.55
N LEU A 322 5.48 7.40 3.75
CA LEU A 322 6.26 6.71 2.74
C LEU A 322 6.21 5.21 3.02
N SER A 323 5.52 4.48 2.14
CA SER A 323 5.40 3.03 2.24
C SER A 323 5.28 2.42 0.85
N PRO A 324 5.73 1.17 0.63
CA PRO A 324 5.78 0.63 -0.71
C PRO A 324 4.37 0.29 -1.18
N CYS A 325 4.04 0.65 -2.41
CA CYS A 325 2.84 0.16 -3.07
C CYS A 325 3.01 -1.33 -3.38
N ASN A 326 2.48 -2.18 -2.51
CA ASN A 326 2.35 -3.61 -2.77
C ASN A 326 0.89 -3.98 -3.03
N LYS A 327 0.68 -5.17 -3.60
CA LYS A 327 -0.66 -5.67 -3.94
C LYS A 327 -1.66 -5.62 -2.78
N LEU A 328 -1.23 -6.00 -1.57
CA LEU A 328 -2.12 -5.97 -0.40
C LEU A 328 -2.53 -4.55 -0.02
N LEU A 329 -1.57 -3.62 0.02
CA LEU A 329 -1.84 -2.22 0.31
C LEU A 329 -2.76 -1.65 -0.77
N SER A 330 -2.45 -1.87 -2.05
CA SER A 330 -3.27 -1.42 -3.18
C SER A 330 -4.71 -1.91 -3.06
N GLU A 331 -4.93 -3.21 -2.87
CA GLU A 331 -6.26 -3.83 -2.76
C GLU A 331 -7.08 -3.33 -1.56
N LYS A 332 -6.42 -2.91 -0.47
CA LYS A 332 -7.08 -2.60 0.80
C LYS A 332 -7.12 -1.12 1.15
N PHE A 333 -6.27 -0.30 0.54
CA PHE A 333 -6.04 1.08 0.96
C PHE A 333 -6.47 2.09 -0.09
N ASN A 334 -5.70 2.21 -1.18
CA ASN A 334 -5.81 3.33 -2.11
C ASN A 334 -5.76 2.92 -3.59
N ASN A 335 -5.73 1.62 -3.90
CA ASN A 335 -5.58 1.12 -5.26
C ASN A 335 -4.36 1.71 -5.98
N CYS A 336 -3.23 1.88 -5.28
CA CYS A 336 -2.02 2.50 -5.85
C CYS A 336 -1.42 1.74 -7.05
N GLU A 337 -1.57 0.42 -7.09
CA GLU A 337 -0.92 -0.42 -8.10
C GLU A 337 -1.42 -0.08 -9.51
N GLY A 338 -0.52 0.39 -10.38
CA GLY A 338 -0.85 0.81 -11.74
C GLY A 338 -1.69 2.09 -11.83
N TYR A 339 -1.85 2.82 -10.71
CA TYR A 339 -2.71 3.99 -10.64
C TYR A 339 -1.98 5.26 -10.21
N ALA A 340 -1.27 5.23 -9.07
CA ALA A 340 -0.72 6.43 -8.45
C ALA A 340 0.60 6.16 -7.72
N ALA A 341 1.55 7.09 -7.88
CA ALA A 341 2.82 7.13 -7.17
C ALA A 341 2.74 7.88 -5.84
N GLY A 342 1.75 8.76 -5.69
CA GLY A 342 1.41 9.48 -4.47
C GLY A 342 -0.06 9.88 -4.47
N ILE A 343 -0.60 10.16 -3.28
CA ILE A 343 -2.00 10.59 -3.09
C ILE A 343 -2.10 11.51 -1.88
N TYR A 344 -2.63 12.71 -2.08
CA TYR A 344 -3.18 13.55 -1.02
C TYR A 344 -4.64 13.18 -0.74
N ASN A 345 -4.92 12.75 0.49
CA ASN A 345 -6.28 12.45 0.93
C ASN A 345 -6.88 13.65 1.69
N GLY A 346 -7.49 14.58 0.96
CA GLY A 346 -8.05 15.81 1.54
C GLY A 346 -9.21 15.63 2.54
N PHE A 347 -9.81 14.45 2.67
CA PHE A 347 -10.83 14.19 3.70
C PHE A 347 -10.20 13.78 5.06
N HIS A 348 -8.96 13.30 5.03
CA HIS A 348 -8.23 12.82 6.20
C HIS A 348 -6.93 13.56 6.47
N ASP A 349 -6.55 14.47 5.57
CA ASP A 349 -5.41 15.37 5.69
C ASP A 349 -4.08 14.63 5.90
N TYR A 350 -3.78 13.72 4.98
CA TYR A 350 -2.47 13.07 4.90
C TYR A 350 -2.03 12.92 3.45
N ILE A 351 -0.74 12.73 3.27
CA ILE A 351 -0.13 12.38 1.98
C ILE A 351 0.40 10.95 2.10
N TRP A 352 0.19 10.15 1.07
CA TRP A 352 0.87 8.88 0.87
C TRP A 352 1.79 8.97 -0.34
N VAL A 353 2.99 8.39 -0.25
CA VAL A 353 3.98 8.31 -1.33
C VAL A 353 4.53 6.89 -1.41
N ASP A 354 4.65 6.36 -2.62
CA ASP A 354 5.22 5.03 -2.84
C ASP A 354 6.73 5.03 -2.54
N SER A 355 7.11 4.38 -1.43
CA SER A 355 8.52 4.26 -1.04
C SER A 355 9.33 3.30 -1.91
N SER A 356 8.68 2.51 -2.78
CA SER A 356 9.35 1.63 -3.74
C SER A 356 10.06 2.41 -4.86
N ILE A 357 9.73 3.70 -5.03
CA ILE A 357 10.39 4.60 -5.95
C ILE A 357 11.82 4.86 -5.50
N THR A 358 12.78 4.32 -6.27
CA THR A 358 14.22 4.50 -6.03
C THR A 358 14.81 5.70 -6.76
N ASN A 359 14.13 6.22 -7.79
CA ASN A 359 14.51 7.46 -8.46
C ASN A 359 14.17 8.64 -7.53
N LYS A 360 15.20 9.34 -7.08
CA LYS A 360 15.09 10.45 -6.13
C LYS A 360 14.31 11.64 -6.67
N ASP A 361 14.48 11.95 -7.96
CA ASP A 361 13.84 13.09 -8.60
C ASP A 361 12.35 12.79 -8.76
N TRP A 362 11.99 11.61 -9.25
CA TRP A 362 10.58 11.19 -9.34
C TRP A 362 9.90 11.17 -7.96
N ARG A 363 10.57 10.64 -6.94
CA ARG A 363 10.04 10.65 -5.57
C ARG A 363 9.83 12.06 -5.02
N SER A 364 10.74 12.99 -5.34
CA SER A 364 10.63 14.39 -4.94
C SER A 364 9.52 15.12 -5.68
N HIS A 365 9.38 14.87 -6.99
CA HIS A 365 8.26 15.35 -7.79
C HIS A 365 6.94 14.95 -7.13
N VAL A 366 6.76 13.66 -6.80
CA VAL A 366 5.54 13.16 -6.16
C VAL A 366 5.30 13.84 -4.80
N ILE A 367 6.32 13.95 -3.93
CA ILE A 367 6.17 14.62 -2.63
C ILE A 367 5.69 16.07 -2.81
N ILE A 368 6.27 16.81 -3.75
CA ILE A 368 5.95 18.22 -3.98
C ILE A 368 4.59 18.38 -4.66
N HIS A 369 4.24 17.48 -5.58
CA HIS A 369 2.91 17.42 -6.21
C HIS A 369 1.82 17.27 -5.15
N GLU A 370 1.93 16.25 -4.28
CA GLU A 370 0.93 16.01 -3.25
C GLU A 370 0.92 17.11 -2.17
N LEU A 371 2.08 17.72 -1.87
CA LEU A 371 2.15 18.91 -1.03
C LEU A 371 1.41 20.09 -1.69
N GLY A 372 1.54 20.27 -3.00
CA GLY A 372 0.79 21.27 -3.76
C GLY A 372 -0.71 21.12 -3.58
N HIS A 373 -1.22 19.88 -3.65
CA HIS A 373 -2.62 19.60 -3.32
C HIS A 373 -2.99 19.93 -1.88
N ALA A 374 -2.16 19.56 -0.91
CA ALA A 374 -2.39 19.89 0.49
C ALA A 374 -2.41 21.42 0.74
N LEU A 375 -1.68 22.19 -0.08
CA LEU A 375 -1.66 23.64 -0.07
C LEU A 375 -2.78 24.30 -0.90
N GLY A 376 -3.59 23.53 -1.61
CA GLY A 376 -4.78 23.99 -2.34
C GLY A 376 -4.61 24.17 -3.85
N LEU A 377 -3.52 23.64 -4.44
CA LEU A 377 -3.34 23.65 -5.90
C LEU A 377 -4.09 22.48 -6.55
N ASN A 378 -4.67 22.72 -7.72
CA ASN A 378 -5.30 21.70 -8.56
C ASN A 378 -4.35 21.24 -9.67
N HIS A 379 -4.68 20.12 -10.32
CA HIS A 379 -4.01 19.71 -11.54
C HIS A 379 -4.14 20.76 -12.65
N ASN A 380 -3.17 20.79 -13.55
CA ASN A 380 -3.23 21.58 -14.77
C ASN A 380 -2.59 20.82 -15.95
N LEU A 381 -2.51 21.43 -17.14
CA LEU A 381 -1.81 20.86 -18.32
C LEU A 381 -0.63 21.72 -18.77
N CYS A 382 -0.05 22.54 -17.88
CA CYS A 382 1.13 23.34 -18.16
C CYS A 382 2.38 22.47 -18.02
N ILE A 383 3.20 22.38 -19.07
CA ILE A 383 4.29 21.38 -19.16
C ILE A 383 5.30 21.46 -18.02
N ASP A 384 5.61 22.66 -17.55
CA ASP A 384 6.65 22.94 -16.57
C ASP A 384 6.13 23.06 -15.12
N SER A 385 4.85 22.76 -14.87
CA SER A 385 4.26 22.79 -13.52
C SER A 385 4.38 21.44 -12.85
N VAL A 386 4.68 21.44 -11.54
CA VAL A 386 4.68 20.19 -10.76
C VAL A 386 3.29 19.58 -10.68
N MET A 387 2.24 20.39 -10.84
CA MET A 387 0.84 19.96 -10.83
C MET A 387 0.33 19.50 -12.21
N SER A 388 1.22 19.29 -13.19
CA SER A 388 0.83 18.99 -14.56
C SER A 388 0.40 17.54 -14.76
N TYR A 389 -0.67 17.35 -15.53
CA TYR A 389 -1.12 16.07 -16.07
C TYR A 389 -1.01 16.02 -17.60
N SER A 390 -0.20 16.93 -18.18
CA SER A 390 0.13 16.93 -19.60
C SER A 390 0.94 15.69 -19.96
N GLU A 391 0.70 15.11 -21.14
CA GLU A 391 1.50 14.00 -21.68
C GLU A 391 2.95 14.40 -21.98
N PHE A 392 3.21 15.71 -22.06
CA PHE A 392 4.53 16.29 -22.30
C PHE A 392 5.10 16.93 -21.03
N SER A 393 4.55 16.64 -19.85
CA SER A 393 5.00 17.23 -18.59
C SER A 393 6.42 16.81 -18.24
N ASP A 394 7.15 17.73 -17.62
CA ASP A 394 8.43 17.44 -17.00
C ASP A 394 8.22 16.93 -15.56
N ASP A 395 9.04 15.97 -15.13
CA ASP A 395 9.09 15.47 -13.74
C ASP A 395 9.79 16.50 -12.82
N THR A 396 9.19 17.69 -12.68
CA THR A 396 9.76 18.81 -11.93
C THR A 396 9.77 18.54 -10.42
N THR A 397 10.87 18.91 -9.75
CA THR A 397 11.06 18.65 -8.30
C THR A 397 10.95 19.93 -7.47
N TYR A 398 10.10 20.87 -7.89
CA TYR A 398 9.92 22.19 -7.27
C TYR A 398 8.62 22.83 -7.75
N PHE A 399 8.11 23.82 -7.01
CA PHE A 399 7.02 24.67 -7.52
C PHE A 399 7.56 25.62 -8.57
N ASN A 400 6.99 25.60 -9.77
CA ASN A 400 7.38 26.52 -10.82
C ASN A 400 6.79 27.92 -10.57
N TYR A 401 7.07 28.89 -11.45
CA TYR A 401 6.57 30.26 -11.29
C TYR A 401 5.03 30.35 -11.26
N LEU A 402 4.31 29.52 -12.02
CA LEU A 402 2.84 29.46 -11.99
C LEU A 402 2.33 28.91 -10.65
N ASP A 403 2.94 27.84 -10.15
CA ASP A 403 2.60 27.23 -8.87
C ASP A 403 2.84 28.24 -7.73
N LEU A 404 3.99 28.93 -7.75
CA LEU A 404 4.34 29.98 -6.78
C LEU A 404 3.39 31.18 -6.85
N MET A 405 3.02 31.66 -8.04
CA MET A 405 2.04 32.75 -8.19
C MET A 405 0.67 32.35 -7.61
N GLN A 406 0.23 31.12 -7.83
CA GLN A 406 -1.02 30.59 -7.28
C GLN A 406 -0.98 30.54 -5.74
N LEU A 407 0.12 30.03 -5.17
CA LEU A 407 0.33 30.02 -3.72
C LEU A 407 0.39 31.43 -3.14
N ARG A 408 1.01 32.39 -3.83
CA ARG A 408 0.99 33.80 -3.41
C ARG A 408 -0.44 34.33 -3.31
N LEU A 409 -1.31 34.04 -4.27
CA LEU A 409 -2.72 34.45 -4.24
C LEU A 409 -3.45 33.83 -3.05
N LEU A 410 -3.32 32.50 -2.88
CA LEU A 410 -4.02 31.76 -1.82
C LEU A 410 -3.63 32.24 -0.42
N TYR A 411 -2.33 32.50 -0.20
CA TYR A 411 -1.78 32.84 1.11
C TYR A 411 -1.39 34.31 1.23
N HIS A 412 -1.99 35.18 0.42
CA HIS A 412 -1.76 36.62 0.51
C HIS A 412 -2.30 37.19 1.83
N PRO A 413 -1.58 38.12 2.50
CA PRO A 413 -2.04 38.75 3.73
C PRO A 413 -3.45 39.35 3.67
N ASP A 414 -3.84 39.92 2.54
CA ASP A 414 -5.13 40.61 2.42
C ASP A 414 -6.26 39.74 1.82
N ALA A 415 -5.97 38.50 1.41
CA ALA A 415 -6.95 37.64 0.72
C ALA A 415 -8.22 37.39 1.54
N GLY A 416 -8.11 37.26 2.86
CA GLY A 416 -9.24 37.02 3.76
C GLY A 416 -9.97 38.27 4.26
N SER A 417 -9.49 39.47 3.94
CA SER A 417 -9.94 40.72 4.57
C SER A 417 -10.84 41.58 3.67
N TYR A 418 -11.09 41.15 2.43
CA TYR A 418 -11.78 41.98 1.44
C TYR A 418 -13.32 41.86 1.47
N GLY A 419 -13.93 42.51 2.45
CA GLY A 419 -15.21 43.21 2.33
C GLY A 419 -16.41 42.50 1.65
N GLY A 420 -16.52 41.16 1.72
CA GLY A 420 -17.65 40.42 1.15
C GLY A 420 -17.67 40.30 -0.38
N LYS A 421 -16.56 40.60 -1.10
CA LYS A 421 -16.42 40.25 -2.52
C LYS A 421 -15.85 38.82 -2.66
N GLY A 422 -16.09 38.17 -3.81
CA GLY A 422 -15.47 36.87 -4.12
C GLY A 422 -13.96 36.98 -4.32
N PHE A 423 -13.21 35.91 -4.01
CA PHE A 423 -11.74 35.84 -4.10
C PHE A 423 -11.21 36.30 -5.47
N GLU A 424 -11.86 35.91 -6.56
CA GLU A 424 -11.47 36.34 -7.91
C GLU A 424 -11.49 37.87 -8.07
N ASN A 425 -12.58 38.51 -7.66
CA ASN A 425 -12.73 39.96 -7.77
C ASN A 425 -11.74 40.70 -6.87
N TRP A 426 -11.41 40.13 -5.70
CA TRP A 426 -10.38 40.68 -4.83
C TRP A 426 -9.01 40.67 -5.52
N SER A 427 -8.60 39.52 -6.08
CA SER A 427 -7.32 39.39 -6.74
C SER A 427 -7.20 40.33 -7.95
N ILE A 428 -8.28 40.47 -8.73
CA ILE A 428 -8.33 41.41 -9.86
C ILE A 428 -8.10 42.84 -9.38
N ASP A 429 -8.87 43.29 -8.37
CA ASP A 429 -8.76 44.64 -7.82
C ASP A 429 -7.37 44.90 -7.19
N TYR A 430 -6.82 43.92 -6.48
CA TYR A 430 -5.59 44.09 -5.70
C TYR A 430 -4.34 44.12 -6.59
N PHE A 431 -4.25 43.21 -7.57
CA PHE A 431 -3.10 43.07 -8.45
C PHE A 431 -3.25 43.85 -9.77
N ASP A 432 -4.35 44.59 -9.96
CA ASP A 432 -4.67 45.33 -11.20
C ASP A 432 -4.65 44.41 -12.44
N LEU A 433 -5.31 43.26 -12.32
CA LEU A 433 -5.32 42.23 -13.36
C LEU A 433 -6.26 42.58 -14.53
N ASP A 434 -5.87 42.25 -15.76
CA ASP A 434 -6.65 42.45 -16.97
C ASP A 434 -7.81 41.43 -17.09
N GLU A 435 -9.04 41.89 -16.80
CA GLU A 435 -10.26 41.09 -16.93
C GLU A 435 -10.47 40.49 -18.34
N ASP A 436 -10.07 41.21 -19.40
CA ASP A 436 -10.19 40.71 -20.78
C ASP A 436 -9.16 39.59 -21.04
N LEU A 437 -7.97 39.65 -20.44
CA LEU A 437 -6.99 38.58 -20.49
C LEU A 437 -7.44 37.36 -19.66
N ILE A 438 -7.97 37.55 -18.46
CA ILE A 438 -8.58 36.48 -17.65
C ILE A 438 -9.67 35.77 -18.45
N LYS A 439 -10.55 36.54 -19.11
CA LYS A 439 -11.61 35.97 -19.96
C LYS A 439 -11.05 35.18 -21.14
N ARG A 440 -9.97 35.66 -21.77
CA ARG A 440 -9.26 34.91 -22.84
C ARG A 440 -8.70 33.59 -22.32
N TYR A 441 -7.99 33.60 -21.20
CA TYR A 441 -7.45 32.39 -20.56
C TYR A 441 -8.53 31.43 -20.09
N LYS A 442 -9.68 31.93 -19.60
CA LYS A 442 -10.82 31.07 -19.28
C LYS A 442 -11.38 30.37 -20.52
N ASN A 443 -11.39 31.03 -21.67
CA ASN A 443 -11.87 30.44 -22.92
C ASN A 443 -10.86 29.46 -23.54
N ASP A 444 -9.56 29.75 -23.41
CA ASP A 444 -8.47 28.90 -23.88
C ASP A 444 -7.36 28.78 -22.81
N PRO A 445 -7.46 27.78 -21.90
CA PRO A 445 -6.51 27.61 -20.81
C PRO A 445 -5.08 27.31 -21.24
N TYR A 446 -4.84 26.87 -22.49
CA TYR A 446 -3.47 26.66 -22.98
C TYR A 446 -2.70 27.98 -23.13
N LEU A 447 -3.41 29.08 -23.34
CA LEU A 447 -2.80 30.41 -23.35
C LEU A 447 -2.30 30.80 -21.95
N ALA A 448 -2.96 30.34 -20.89
CA ALA A 448 -2.53 30.58 -19.51
C ALA A 448 -1.22 29.88 -19.17
N CYS A 449 -0.87 28.77 -19.84
CA CYS A 449 0.42 28.12 -19.63
C CYS A 449 1.60 28.83 -20.33
N ASN A 450 1.33 29.52 -21.44
CA ASN A 450 2.38 30.01 -22.35
C ASN A 450 2.53 31.55 -22.38
N GLY A 451 1.52 32.28 -21.90
CA GLY A 451 1.48 33.75 -21.96
C GLY A 451 2.10 34.48 -20.76
N VAL A 452 2.67 33.74 -19.81
CA VAL A 452 3.01 34.24 -18.47
C VAL A 452 4.35 34.97 -18.45
N ASP A 453 4.39 36.14 -17.82
CA ASP A 453 5.66 36.79 -17.52
C ASP A 453 6.41 36.05 -16.40
N LYS A 454 7.46 35.33 -16.77
CA LYS A 454 8.31 34.57 -15.84
C LYS A 454 9.35 35.47 -15.13
N ASN A 455 9.48 36.74 -15.53
CA ASN A 455 10.54 37.62 -15.05
C ASN A 455 10.43 37.87 -13.54
N GLY A 456 11.55 37.73 -12.83
CA GLY A 456 11.64 37.89 -11.38
C GLY A 456 11.20 36.67 -10.56
N TRP A 457 10.43 35.74 -11.12
CA TRP A 457 10.04 34.50 -10.42
C TRP A 457 11.10 33.39 -10.48
N ILE A 458 12.00 33.45 -11.47
CA ILE A 458 13.06 32.46 -11.70
C ILE A 458 13.95 32.29 -10.47
N GLU A 459 14.29 33.37 -9.77
CA GLU A 459 15.13 33.30 -8.56
C GLU A 459 14.51 32.39 -7.48
N PHE A 460 13.20 32.50 -7.26
CA PHE A 460 12.47 31.66 -6.29
C PHE A 460 12.31 30.21 -6.75
N VAL A 461 12.33 29.97 -8.06
CA VAL A 461 12.39 28.61 -8.60
C VAL A 461 13.77 27.99 -8.33
N GLU A 462 14.85 28.74 -8.55
CA GLU A 462 16.22 28.25 -8.31
C GLU A 462 16.51 28.02 -6.83
N MET A 463 15.89 28.78 -5.91
CA MET A 463 16.04 28.56 -4.46
C MET A 463 15.53 27.19 -3.98
N GLN A 464 14.69 26.48 -4.75
CA GLN A 464 14.14 25.18 -4.38
C GLN A 464 14.99 24.00 -4.87
N LYS A 465 15.93 24.25 -5.79
CA LYS A 465 16.79 23.24 -6.44
C LYS A 465 18.08 23.06 -5.66
#